data_AF-A0A2C6KTX4-F1
#
_entry.id   AF-A0A2C6KTX4-F1
#
_cell.length_a   1.000
_cell.length_b   1.000
_cell.length_c   1.000
_cell.angle_alpha   90.00
_cell.angle_beta   90.00
_cell.angle_gamma   90.00
#
_symmetry.space_group_name_H-M   'P 1'
#
loop_
_entity.id
_entity.type
_entity.pdbx_description
1 polymer ?
#
loop_
_entity_poly.entity_id
_entity_poly.type
_entity_poly.pdbx_seq_one_letter_code
_entity_poly.pdbx_strand_id
1 'polypeptide(L)'
;VPFVSFFFVFLGLSFLLAFIFSSHFLSFLLFLSQFFRRAYRRNDKVVCLACVQFLAHLVNQRVAHELLALQLSALLLDQPTNDSVEVCVGFLTQVGEVLSDVSRRGFDAIFERLRGILQEGITDKKTQYTIEKLWDLRRQNFKDQP
;
A
#
# COMPACT_ATOMS: atom_id res chain seq x y z
N VAL A 1 44.14 15.64 -5.89
CA VAL A 1 43.01 16.46 -6.38
C VAL A 1 42.03 15.75 -7.36
N PRO A 2 42.32 14.61 -8.04
CA PRO A 2 41.35 14.03 -9.00
C PRO A 2 40.20 13.22 -8.36
N PHE A 3 40.36 12.78 -7.10
CA PHE A 3 39.37 11.96 -6.40
C PHE A 3 38.07 12.73 -6.06
N VAL A 4 38.20 14.04 -5.80
CA VAL A 4 37.08 14.91 -5.43
C VAL A 4 36.17 15.16 -6.64
N SER A 5 36.74 15.35 -7.83
CA SER A 5 35.97 15.56 -9.05
C SER A 5 35.15 14.33 -9.47
N PHE A 6 35.68 13.12 -9.27
CA PHE A 6 34.96 11.88 -9.56
C PHE A 6 33.78 11.67 -8.60
N PHE A 7 33.95 12.05 -7.33
CA PHE A 7 32.90 11.99 -6.32
C PHE A 7 31.73 12.91 -6.66
N PHE A 8 32.00 14.16 -7.10
CA PHE A 8 30.94 15.09 -7.50
C PHE A 8 30.19 14.65 -8.77
N VAL A 9 30.87 14.02 -9.74
CA VAL A 9 30.21 13.45 -10.92
C VAL A 9 29.33 12.26 -10.53
N PHE A 10 29.79 11.39 -9.64
CA PHE A 10 29.00 10.25 -9.16
C PHE A 10 27.81 10.69 -8.30
N LEU A 11 27.99 11.69 -7.43
CA LEU A 11 26.89 12.30 -6.68
C LEU A 11 25.89 12.98 -7.61
N GLY A 12 26.38 13.70 -8.63
CA GLY A 12 25.55 14.32 -9.64
C GLY A 12 24.72 13.29 -10.40
N LEU A 13 25.32 12.19 -10.87
CA LEU A 13 24.63 11.15 -11.63
C LEU A 13 23.63 10.37 -10.77
N SER A 14 23.98 10.06 -9.52
CA SER A 14 23.08 9.40 -8.57
C SER A 14 21.93 10.33 -8.14
N PHE A 15 22.18 11.64 -8.01
CA PHE A 15 21.13 12.62 -7.75
C PHE A 15 20.23 12.83 -8.97
N LEU A 16 20.77 12.80 -10.19
CA LEU A 16 20.01 12.93 -11.43
C LEU A 16 19.20 11.67 -11.73
N LEU A 17 19.74 10.48 -11.46
CA LEU A 17 18.99 9.22 -11.47
C LEU A 17 17.91 9.23 -10.38
N ALA A 18 18.24 9.63 -9.15
CA ALA A 18 17.25 9.76 -8.07
C ALA A 18 16.16 10.80 -8.42
N PHE A 19 16.49 11.89 -9.11
CA PHE A 19 15.56 12.95 -9.48
C PHE A 19 14.70 12.59 -10.71
N ILE A 20 15.28 11.98 -11.75
CA ILE A 20 14.54 11.45 -12.90
C ILE A 20 13.65 10.30 -12.46
N PHE A 21 14.17 9.38 -11.65
CA PHE A 21 13.37 8.29 -11.11
C PHE A 21 12.30 8.86 -10.19
N SER A 22 12.60 9.79 -9.28
CA SER A 22 11.59 10.38 -8.37
C SER A 22 10.48 11.16 -9.09
N SER A 23 10.78 11.93 -10.14
CA SER A 23 9.77 12.69 -10.90
C SER A 23 8.88 11.80 -11.77
N HIS A 24 9.45 10.83 -12.48
CA HIS A 24 8.68 9.84 -13.25
C HIS A 24 7.95 8.86 -12.34
N PHE A 25 8.53 8.50 -11.20
CA PHE A 25 7.93 7.62 -10.19
C PHE A 25 6.78 8.31 -9.47
N LEU A 26 6.90 9.59 -9.12
CA LEU A 26 5.79 10.37 -8.58
C LEU A 26 4.64 10.47 -9.59
N SER A 27 4.97 10.73 -10.86
CA SER A 27 3.98 10.76 -11.95
C SER A 27 3.32 9.40 -12.16
N PHE A 28 4.09 8.31 -12.04
CA PHE A 28 3.61 6.93 -12.14
C PHE A 28 2.72 6.53 -10.95
N LEU A 29 3.06 6.94 -9.73
CA LEU A 29 2.26 6.72 -8.54
C LEU A 29 0.96 7.53 -8.55
N LEU A 30 1.05 8.80 -8.97
CA LEU A 30 -0.13 9.62 -9.21
C LEU A 30 -0.99 8.98 -10.29
N PHE A 31 -0.41 8.53 -11.40
CA PHE A 31 -1.13 7.80 -12.44
C PHE A 31 -1.77 6.51 -11.91
N LEU A 32 -1.08 5.70 -11.11
CA LEU A 32 -1.61 4.48 -10.49
C LEU A 32 -2.75 4.79 -9.53
N SER A 33 -2.65 5.84 -8.72
CA SER A 33 -3.73 6.27 -7.82
C SER A 33 -4.96 6.76 -8.60
N GLN A 34 -4.76 7.46 -9.72
CA GLN A 34 -5.82 7.92 -10.61
C GLN A 34 -6.44 6.77 -11.40
N PHE A 35 -5.62 5.80 -11.84
CA PHE A 35 -6.04 4.59 -12.52
C PHE A 35 -6.84 3.69 -11.58
N PHE A 36 -6.36 3.51 -10.34
CA PHE A 36 -7.11 2.84 -9.27
C PHE A 36 -8.43 3.55 -9.02
N ARG A 37 -8.44 4.89 -8.84
CA ARG A 37 -9.68 5.67 -8.72
C ARG A 37 -10.63 5.47 -9.91
N ARG A 38 -10.10 5.33 -11.13
CA ARG A 38 -10.90 5.14 -12.35
C ARG A 38 -11.43 3.72 -12.48
N ALA A 39 -10.64 2.70 -12.11
CA ALA A 39 -11.05 1.30 -12.06
C ALA A 39 -12.06 1.05 -10.93
N TYR A 40 -11.84 1.66 -9.76
CA TYR A 40 -12.74 1.65 -8.62
C TYR A 40 -14.08 2.32 -8.96
N ARG A 41 -14.06 3.47 -9.67
CA ARG A 41 -15.30 4.10 -10.17
C ARG A 41 -16.01 3.30 -11.26
N ARG A 42 -15.31 2.41 -11.96
CA ARG A 42 -15.90 1.47 -12.94
C ARG A 42 -16.36 0.16 -12.32
N ASN A 43 -16.15 -0.03 -11.02
CA ASN A 43 -16.47 -1.23 -10.26
C ASN A 43 -15.80 -2.51 -10.81
N ASP A 44 -14.65 -2.36 -11.47
CA ASP A 44 -13.90 -3.49 -12.01
C ASP A 44 -12.95 -4.04 -10.94
N LYS A 45 -13.48 -4.97 -10.16
CA LYS A 45 -12.80 -5.59 -9.00
C LYS A 45 -11.52 -6.34 -9.41
N VAL A 46 -11.52 -6.99 -10.58
CA VAL A 46 -10.38 -7.78 -11.05
C VAL A 46 -9.18 -6.87 -11.34
N VAL A 47 -9.43 -5.76 -12.02
CA VAL A 47 -8.39 -4.77 -12.33
C VAL A 47 -7.89 -4.08 -11.05
N CYS A 48 -8.79 -3.77 -10.11
CA CYS A 48 -8.41 -3.19 -8.83
C CYS A 48 -7.48 -4.12 -8.04
N LEU A 49 -7.81 -5.42 -7.94
CA LEU A 49 -6.98 -6.40 -7.26
C LEU A 49 -5.60 -6.54 -7.90
N ALA A 50 -5.52 -6.62 -9.23
CA ALA A 50 -4.25 -6.70 -9.94
C ALA A 50 -3.37 -5.45 -9.72
N CYS A 51 -3.96 -4.25 -9.74
CA CYS A 51 -3.22 -3.01 -9.45
C CYS A 51 -2.70 -2.96 -8.01
N VAL A 52 -3.53 -3.39 -7.07
CA VAL A 52 -3.22 -3.40 -5.64
C VAL A 52 -2.12 -4.42 -5.32
N GLN A 53 -2.16 -5.60 -5.95
CA GLN A 53 -1.07 -6.59 -5.87
C GLN A 53 0.24 -6.05 -6.43
N PHE A 54 0.19 -5.40 -7.59
CA PHE A 54 1.38 -4.80 -8.18
C PHE A 54 1.97 -3.71 -7.28
N LEU A 55 1.12 -2.83 -6.72
CA LEU A 55 1.54 -1.83 -5.73
C LEU A 55 2.14 -2.47 -4.48
N ALA A 56 1.61 -3.60 -4.02
CA ALA A 56 2.15 -4.31 -2.86
C ALA A 56 3.58 -4.78 -3.12
N HIS A 57 3.83 -5.38 -4.29
CA HIS A 57 5.19 -5.79 -4.66
C HIS A 57 6.17 -4.62 -4.74
N LEU A 58 5.74 -3.45 -5.24
CA LEU A 58 6.61 -2.26 -5.25
C LEU A 58 6.98 -1.78 -3.85
N VAL A 59 6.05 -1.88 -2.89
CA VAL A 59 6.29 -1.51 -1.49
C VAL A 59 7.20 -2.55 -0.81
N ASN A 60 6.97 -3.85 -1.04
CA ASN A 60 7.79 -4.92 -0.48
C ASN A 60 9.24 -4.84 -0.98
N GLN A 61 9.43 -4.50 -2.26
CA GLN A 61 10.75 -4.30 -2.88
C GLN A 61 11.40 -2.94 -2.55
N ARG A 62 10.78 -2.10 -1.71
CA ARG A 62 11.26 -0.74 -1.36
C ARG A 62 11.41 0.21 -2.55
N VAL A 63 10.76 -0.10 -3.65
CA VAL A 63 10.67 0.79 -4.82
C VAL A 63 9.68 1.91 -4.52
N ALA A 64 8.55 1.57 -3.89
CA ALA A 64 7.55 2.51 -3.40
C ALA A 64 7.69 2.75 -1.89
N HIS A 65 7.54 4.01 -1.50
CA HIS A 65 7.52 4.39 -0.09
C HIS A 65 6.27 3.83 0.60
N GLU A 66 6.42 3.28 1.80
CA GLU A 66 5.36 2.65 2.58
C GLU A 66 4.17 3.60 2.89
N LEU A 67 4.42 4.91 2.86
CA LEU A 67 3.39 5.94 2.99
C LEU A 67 2.29 5.80 1.92
N LEU A 68 2.64 5.31 0.73
CA LEU A 68 1.67 5.09 -0.35
C LEU A 68 0.71 3.95 -0.02
N ALA A 69 1.22 2.89 0.62
CA ALA A 69 0.37 1.81 1.10
C ALA A 69 -0.62 2.32 2.17
N LEU A 70 -0.14 3.14 3.11
CA LEU A 70 -1.00 3.74 4.13
C LEU A 70 -2.09 4.64 3.54
N GLN A 71 -1.72 5.51 2.57
CA GLN A 71 -2.65 6.40 1.91
C GLN A 71 -3.68 5.64 1.07
N LEU A 72 -3.27 4.59 0.38
CA LEU A 72 -4.17 3.73 -0.39
C LEU A 72 -5.16 3.00 0.52
N SER A 73 -4.69 2.43 1.63
CA SER A 73 -5.56 1.81 2.63
C SER A 73 -6.52 2.80 3.27
N ALA A 74 -6.08 4.02 3.58
CA ALA A 74 -6.96 5.06 4.08
C ALA A 74 -8.04 5.45 3.06
N LEU A 75 -7.69 5.59 1.78
CA LEU A 75 -8.63 5.88 0.69
C LEU A 75 -9.69 4.76 0.56
N LEU A 76 -9.26 3.50 0.64
CA LEU A 76 -10.16 2.34 0.57
C LEU A 76 -11.13 2.25 1.75
N LEU A 77 -10.76 2.79 2.92
CA LEU A 77 -11.55 2.73 4.15
C LEU A 77 -12.27 4.04 4.50
N ASP A 78 -12.17 5.06 3.65
CA ASP A 78 -12.82 6.36 3.82
C ASP A 78 -14.35 6.21 3.75
N GLN A 79 -14.84 5.53 2.70
CA GLN A 79 -16.24 5.13 2.53
C GLN A 79 -16.33 3.60 2.37
N PRO A 80 -16.34 2.85 3.48
CA PRO A 80 -16.18 1.40 3.45
C PRO A 80 -17.41 0.71 2.85
N THR A 81 -17.20 0.07 1.70
CA THR A 81 -18.09 -0.92 1.08
C THR A 81 -17.50 -2.32 1.20
N ASN A 82 -18.32 -3.38 1.14
CA ASN A 82 -17.84 -4.77 1.22
C ASN A 82 -16.68 -5.04 0.23
N ASP A 83 -16.77 -4.56 -1.02
CA ASP A 83 -15.72 -4.74 -2.02
C ASP A 83 -14.44 -3.94 -1.70
N SER A 84 -14.58 -2.68 -1.28
CA SER A 84 -13.42 -1.85 -0.91
C SER A 84 -12.65 -2.41 0.27
N VAL A 85 -13.36 -2.98 1.24
CA VAL A 85 -12.76 -3.61 2.41
C VAL A 85 -12.08 -4.91 2.02
N GLU A 86 -12.70 -5.74 1.18
CA GLU A 86 -12.07 -6.97 0.66
C GLU A 86 -10.77 -6.66 -0.10
N VAL A 87 -10.77 -5.63 -0.95
CA VAL A 87 -9.56 -5.17 -1.66
C VAL A 87 -8.50 -4.64 -0.68
N CYS A 88 -8.91 -3.86 0.33
CA CYS A 88 -8.00 -3.33 1.35
C CYS A 88 -7.36 -4.44 2.18
N VAL A 89 -8.15 -5.41 2.63
CA VAL A 89 -7.64 -6.54 3.40
C VAL A 89 -6.69 -7.40 2.56
N GLY A 90 -7.02 -7.66 1.30
CA GLY A 90 -6.13 -8.35 0.37
C GLY A 90 -4.80 -7.60 0.19
N PHE A 91 -4.84 -6.28 0.08
CA PHE A 91 -3.64 -5.44 0.02
C PHE A 91 -2.79 -5.55 1.29
N LEU A 92 -3.41 -5.32 2.46
CA LEU A 92 -2.73 -5.31 3.76
C LEU A 92 -2.14 -6.66 4.11
N THR A 93 -2.70 -7.74 3.59
CA THR A 93 -2.12 -9.09 3.72
C THR A 93 -0.75 -9.16 3.07
N GLN A 94 -0.57 -8.52 1.89
CA GLN A 94 0.68 -8.52 1.11
C GLN A 94 1.73 -7.54 1.64
N VAL A 95 1.33 -6.35 2.10
CA VAL A 95 2.27 -5.33 2.60
C VAL A 95 2.44 -5.35 4.12
N GLY A 96 1.77 -6.28 4.81
CA GLY A 96 1.61 -6.26 6.26
C GLY A 96 2.93 -6.40 7.02
N GLU A 97 3.85 -7.23 6.55
CA GLU A 97 5.19 -7.38 7.14
C GLU A 97 5.96 -6.05 7.08
N VAL A 98 6.10 -5.48 5.88
CA VAL A 98 6.80 -4.22 5.65
C VAL A 98 6.20 -3.06 6.46
N LEU A 99 4.87 -2.96 6.51
CA LEU A 99 4.19 -1.92 7.27
C LEU A 99 4.35 -2.08 8.78
N SER A 100 4.33 -3.33 9.27
CA SER A 100 4.55 -3.63 10.68
C SER A 100 5.96 -3.22 11.13
N ASP A 101 6.96 -3.43 10.27
CA ASP A 101 8.35 -3.15 10.59
C ASP A 101 8.72 -1.68 10.47
N VAL A 102 8.27 -1.00 9.41
CA VAL A 102 8.73 0.35 9.08
C VAL A 102 7.78 1.43 9.57
N SER A 103 6.48 1.18 9.54
CA SER A 103 5.47 2.19 9.88
C SER A 103 4.36 1.64 10.77
N ARG A 104 4.76 1.02 11.89
CA ARG A 104 3.86 0.41 12.87
C ARG A 104 2.72 1.32 13.33
N ARG A 105 2.98 2.60 13.61
CA ARG A 105 1.95 3.57 14.03
C ARG A 105 0.86 3.78 12.98
N GLY A 106 1.27 3.93 11.71
CA GLY A 106 0.33 4.08 10.60
C GLY A 106 -0.47 2.80 10.36
N PHE A 107 0.20 1.65 10.48
CA PHE A 107 -0.44 0.35 10.38
C PHE A 107 -1.47 0.10 11.49
N ASP A 108 -1.14 0.49 12.73
CA ASP A 108 -2.06 0.42 13.87
C ASP A 108 -3.32 1.26 13.64
N ALA A 109 -3.19 2.46 13.08
CA ALA A 109 -4.32 3.31 12.75
C ALA A 109 -5.28 2.68 11.73
N ILE A 110 -4.76 1.93 10.75
CA ILE A 110 -5.58 1.20 9.77
C ILE A 110 -6.38 0.09 10.47
N PHE A 111 -5.77 -0.66 11.37
CA PHE A 111 -6.46 -1.68 12.16
C PHE A 111 -7.54 -1.09 13.06
N GLU A 112 -7.30 0.08 13.65
CA GLU A 112 -8.32 0.78 14.43
C GLU A 112 -9.50 1.21 13.55
N ARG A 113 -9.24 1.69 12.32
CA ARG A 113 -10.31 2.00 11.37
C ARG A 113 -11.13 0.77 10.99
N LEU A 114 -10.47 -0.35 10.70
CA LEU A 114 -11.13 -1.64 10.41
C LEU A 114 -11.96 -2.13 11.61
N ARG A 115 -11.49 -1.91 12.84
CA ARG A 115 -12.26 -2.20 14.06
C ARG A 115 -13.53 -1.34 14.15
N GLY A 116 -13.43 -0.05 13.83
CA GLY A 116 -14.58 0.83 13.73
C GLY A 116 -15.63 0.31 12.75
N ILE A 117 -15.20 -0.16 11.57
CA ILE A 117 -16.09 -0.74 10.55
C ILE A 117 -16.83 -1.99 11.05
N LEU A 118 -16.15 -2.85 11.83
CA LEU A 118 -16.80 -4.02 12.45
C LEU A 118 -17.86 -3.59 13.48
N GLN A 119 -17.59 -2.55 14.25
CA GLN A 119 -18.51 -2.04 15.28
C GLN A 119 -19.72 -1.32 14.69
N GLU A 120 -19.54 -0.61 13.57
CA GLU A 120 -20.62 0.05 12.84
C GLU A 120 -21.65 -0.97 12.28
N GLY A 121 -21.24 -2.21 12.04
CA GLY A 121 -22.15 -3.29 11.61
C GLY A 121 -22.71 -3.15 10.20
N ILE A 122 -22.13 -2.26 9.39
CA ILE A 122 -22.60 -1.94 8.02
C ILE A 122 -22.14 -3.00 7.00
N THR A 123 -21.13 -3.81 7.35
CA THR A 123 -20.52 -4.79 6.46
C THR A 123 -21.14 -6.19 6.58
N ASP A 124 -21.09 -6.95 5.49
CA ASP A 124 -21.63 -8.31 5.45
C ASP A 124 -20.75 -9.32 6.22
N LYS A 125 -21.32 -10.50 6.54
CA LYS A 125 -20.59 -11.55 7.27
C LYS A 125 -19.30 -11.99 6.58
N LYS A 126 -19.27 -11.96 5.24
CA LYS A 126 -18.08 -12.31 4.45
C LYS A 126 -16.95 -11.32 4.71
N THR A 127 -17.25 -10.03 4.65
CA THR A 127 -16.28 -8.96 4.91
C THR A 127 -15.77 -9.04 6.34
N GLN A 128 -16.66 -9.24 7.33
CA GLN A 128 -16.27 -9.41 8.73
C GLN A 128 -15.27 -10.56 8.91
N TYR A 129 -15.54 -11.72 8.31
CA TYR A 129 -14.64 -12.86 8.35
C TYR A 129 -13.28 -12.59 7.69
N THR A 130 -13.27 -11.79 6.62
CA THR A 130 -12.03 -11.41 5.92
C THR A 130 -11.18 -10.48 6.80
N ILE A 131 -11.82 -9.55 7.50
CA ILE A 131 -11.19 -8.69 8.50
C ILE A 131 -10.62 -9.54 9.64
N GLU A 132 -11.37 -10.48 10.21
CA GLU A 132 -10.88 -11.36 11.29
C GLU A 132 -9.65 -12.16 10.89
N LYS A 133 -9.63 -12.72 9.68
CA LYS A 133 -8.45 -13.41 9.11
C LYS A 133 -7.22 -12.52 9.06
N LEU A 134 -7.39 -11.23 8.76
CA LEU A 134 -6.26 -10.30 8.74
C LEU A 134 -5.67 -10.08 10.15
N TRP A 135 -6.52 -10.06 11.19
CA TRP A 135 -6.04 -10.02 12.58
C TRP A 135 -5.27 -11.28 12.96
N ASP A 136 -5.71 -12.45 12.50
CA ASP A 136 -4.98 -13.71 12.69
C ASP A 136 -3.59 -13.66 12.03
N LEU A 137 -3.52 -13.20 10.79
CA LEU A 137 -2.24 -13.03 10.08
C LEU A 137 -1.31 -12.06 10.80
N ARG A 138 -1.85 -10.95 11.30
CA ARG A 138 -1.09 -9.99 12.10
C ARG A 138 -0.56 -10.61 13.40
N ARG A 139 -1.35 -11.43 14.10
CA ARG A 139 -0.88 -12.16 15.30
C ARG A 139 0.26 -13.13 14.99
N GLN A 140 0.30 -13.64 13.76
CA GLN A 140 1.34 -14.52 13.26
C GLN A 140 2.55 -13.77 12.68
N ASN A 141 2.56 -12.42 12.74
CA ASN A 141 3.57 -11.55 12.14
C ASN A 141 3.80 -11.83 10.65
N PHE A 142 2.74 -12.12 9.89
CA PHE A 142 2.80 -12.27 8.43
C PHE A 142 3.80 -13.34 7.92
N LYS A 143 4.13 -14.36 8.74
CA LYS A 143 5.15 -15.38 8.45
C LYS A 143 5.08 -16.10 7.09
N ASP A 144 3.92 -16.12 6.44
CA ASP A 144 3.69 -16.81 5.16
C ASP A 144 3.54 -15.84 3.96
N GLN A 145 3.89 -14.55 4.12
CA GLN A 145 3.75 -13.50 3.10
C GLN A 145 5.12 -12.86 2.81
N PRO A 146 5.72 -13.06 1.62
CA PRO A 146 6.99 -12.45 1.22
C PRO A 146 6.88 -11.04 0.61
#